data_AF-K1T000-F1
#
_entry.id   AF-K1T000-F1
#
_cell.length_a   1.000
_cell.length_b   1.000
_cell.length_c   1.000
_cell.angle_alpha   90.00
_cell.angle_beta   90.00
_cell.angle_gamma   90.00
#
_symmetry.space_group_name_H-M   'P 1'
#
loop_
_entity.id
_entity.type
_entity.pdbx_description
1 polymer ?
#
loop_
_entity_poly.entity_id
_entity_poly.type
_entity_poly.pdbx_seq_one_letter_code
_entity_poly.pdbx_strand_id
1 'polypeptide(L)'
;DTPVVDEEVTFTNERQKVSITVEKQDAETGSVVARAVFGLYNKNEIKSGDNVIVKADTLLQEITSDEKGQAHFTLDLPLGTYYVKEISAPDGFVSSDEVLEFDATYRGQDIQTIKLKSIKKNQPTTIEVTKSDLTTGVELNGASLSVLDEDGNVIDSWTSVKDEPHVIKYLTVGKTYILRESLAPLGYLKTTDVKFTIEDTAEIQKVEMQDHVPKALLIVNKKGEFLDKITLLDNVKGVVEHFFEYITGSLTDVTFEIRAAEDIKAADGVSPD
;
A
#
# COMPACT_ATOMS: atom_id res chain seq x y z
N ASP A 1 41.68 6.76 -84.67
CA ASP A 1 41.50 6.76 -83.21
C ASP A 1 40.14 7.30 -82.85
N THR A 2 39.27 6.42 -82.36
CA THR A 2 38.01 6.82 -81.72
C THR A 2 38.32 6.91 -80.23
N PRO A 3 38.15 8.08 -79.59
CA PRO A 3 38.40 8.20 -78.16
C PRO A 3 37.39 7.35 -77.40
N VAL A 4 37.89 6.50 -76.50
CA VAL A 4 37.06 5.82 -75.50
C VAL A 4 36.64 6.88 -74.49
N VAL A 5 35.32 7.06 -74.34
CA VAL A 5 34.74 7.87 -73.28
C VAL A 5 34.36 6.89 -72.17
N ASP A 6 35.15 6.87 -71.09
CA ASP A 6 34.78 6.14 -69.88
C ASP A 6 33.80 7.00 -69.08
N GLU A 7 32.59 6.51 -68.90
CA GLU A 7 31.55 7.12 -68.07
C GLU A 7 31.52 6.39 -66.73
N GLU A 8 32.01 7.01 -65.66
CA GLU A 8 31.87 6.46 -64.31
C GLU A 8 30.45 6.74 -63.79
N VAL A 9 29.65 5.68 -63.67
CA VAL A 9 28.35 5.73 -63.00
C VAL A 9 28.48 5.15 -61.60
N THR A 10 28.28 5.98 -60.58
CA THR A 10 28.24 5.54 -59.18
C THR A 10 26.81 5.27 -58.75
N PHE A 11 26.54 4.07 -58.25
CA PHE A 11 25.26 3.70 -57.63
C PHE A 11 25.44 3.60 -56.11
N THR A 12 24.59 4.26 -55.34
CA THR A 12 24.58 4.20 -53.87
C THR A 12 23.31 3.52 -53.39
N ASN A 13 23.45 2.54 -52.50
CA ASN A 13 22.31 1.92 -51.83
C ASN A 13 22.28 2.32 -50.35
N GLU A 14 21.15 2.87 -49.90
CA GLU A 14 20.95 3.16 -48.48
C GLU A 14 20.44 1.92 -47.75
N ARG A 15 20.87 1.74 -46.51
CA ARG A 15 20.35 0.65 -45.67
C ARG A 15 18.95 1.01 -45.16
N GLN A 16 18.08 0.01 -45.08
CA GLN A 16 16.81 0.11 -44.36
C GLN A 16 17.06 0.45 -42.88
N LYS A 17 16.31 1.41 -42.36
CA LYS A 17 16.37 1.89 -40.97
C LYS A 17 15.35 1.16 -40.09
N VAL A 18 15.57 1.21 -38.77
CA VAL A 18 14.68 0.60 -37.77
C VAL A 18 14.29 1.68 -36.76
N SER A 19 12.99 1.74 -36.44
CA SER A 19 12.45 2.62 -35.41
C SER A 19 11.58 1.79 -34.48
N ILE A 20 11.97 1.71 -33.21
CA ILE A 20 11.25 0.98 -32.16
C ILE A 20 10.64 2.00 -31.21
N THR A 21 9.37 1.79 -30.84
CA THR A 21 8.69 2.62 -29.84
C THR A 21 7.87 1.74 -28.91
N VAL A 22 8.00 1.95 -27.61
CA VAL A 22 7.12 1.35 -26.61
C VAL A 22 6.21 2.43 -26.06
N GLU A 23 4.91 2.16 -25.99
CA GLU A 23 3.94 3.01 -25.32
C GLU A 23 3.62 2.41 -23.96
N LYS A 24 3.97 3.12 -22.89
CA LYS A 24 3.67 2.73 -21.52
C LYS A 24 2.27 3.18 -21.15
N GLN A 25 1.48 2.26 -20.63
CA GLN A 25 0.12 2.49 -20.17
C GLN A 25 -0.11 1.94 -18.77
N ASP A 26 -1.16 2.45 -18.15
CA ASP A 26 -1.82 1.91 -16.98
C ASP A 26 -2.70 0.72 -17.41
N ALA A 27 -2.55 -0.42 -16.72
CA ALA A 27 -3.31 -1.63 -17.02
C ALA A 27 -4.80 -1.50 -16.73
N GLU A 28 -5.18 -0.71 -15.72
CA GLU A 28 -6.57 -0.52 -15.30
C GLU A 28 -7.28 0.54 -16.15
N THR A 29 -6.67 1.71 -16.30
CA THR A 29 -7.33 2.84 -16.98
C THR A 29 -7.05 2.91 -18.48
N GLY A 30 -5.97 2.27 -18.94
CA GLY A 30 -5.48 2.39 -20.32
C GLY A 30 -4.80 3.73 -20.63
N SER A 31 -4.69 4.63 -19.64
CA SER A 31 -4.02 5.93 -19.81
C SER A 31 -2.53 5.77 -20.03
N VAL A 32 -1.90 6.72 -20.72
CA VAL A 32 -0.44 6.74 -20.92
C VAL A 32 0.29 7.09 -19.63
N VAL A 33 1.48 6.51 -19.42
CA VAL A 33 2.26 6.68 -18.18
C VAL A 33 3.71 7.07 -18.50
N ALA A 34 4.13 8.20 -17.94
CA ALA A 34 5.50 8.70 -18.05
C ALA A 34 6.45 8.03 -17.03
N ARG A 35 7.75 8.24 -17.21
CA ARG A 35 8.80 7.90 -16.25
C ARG A 35 9.09 6.41 -16.02
N ALA A 36 8.52 5.52 -16.83
CA ALA A 36 8.97 4.13 -16.89
C ALA A 36 10.32 4.05 -17.61
N VAL A 37 11.27 3.30 -17.08
CA VAL A 37 12.60 3.15 -17.67
C VAL A 37 12.65 1.84 -18.45
N PHE A 38 13.03 1.91 -19.71
CA PHE A 38 13.13 0.77 -20.61
C PHE A 38 14.55 0.58 -21.14
N GLY A 39 15.00 -0.67 -21.19
CA GLY A 39 16.22 -1.07 -21.89
C GLY A 39 15.90 -1.77 -23.19
N LEU A 40 16.57 -1.36 -24.26
CA LEU A 40 16.60 -2.06 -25.55
C LEU A 40 17.84 -2.94 -25.65
N TYR A 41 17.63 -4.19 -26.02
CA TYR A 41 18.67 -5.21 -26.12
C TYR A 41 18.62 -5.88 -27.49
N ASN A 42 19.77 -6.33 -27.98
CA ASN A 42 19.82 -7.23 -29.13
C ASN A 42 19.58 -8.69 -28.68
N LYS A 43 18.66 -9.39 -29.35
CA LYS A 43 18.35 -10.79 -29.05
C LYS A 43 19.46 -11.74 -29.54
N ASN A 44 20.08 -11.41 -30.67
CA ASN A 44 21.16 -12.16 -31.27
C ASN A 44 22.43 -11.31 -31.39
N GLU A 45 23.58 -11.94 -31.57
CA GLU A 45 24.84 -11.25 -31.89
C GLU A 45 24.68 -10.34 -33.11
N ILE A 46 25.20 -9.12 -33.01
CA ILE A 46 25.37 -8.24 -34.17
C ILE A 46 26.76 -8.50 -34.74
N LYS A 47 26.82 -8.80 -36.05
CA LYS A 47 28.04 -9.19 -36.74
C LYS A 47 28.37 -8.25 -37.88
N SER A 48 29.66 -8.09 -38.14
CA SER A 48 30.21 -7.51 -39.37
C SER A 48 31.01 -8.60 -40.09
N GLY A 49 30.42 -9.20 -41.13
CA GLY A 49 30.91 -10.47 -41.68
C GLY A 49 30.83 -11.57 -40.61
N ASP A 50 31.92 -12.30 -40.42
CA ASP A 50 32.03 -13.35 -39.39
C ASP A 50 32.38 -12.80 -37.99
N ASN A 51 32.73 -11.51 -37.90
CA ASN A 51 33.17 -10.89 -36.64
C ASN A 51 31.97 -10.44 -35.81
N VAL A 52 31.85 -10.95 -34.58
CA VAL A 52 30.87 -10.48 -33.59
C VAL A 52 31.32 -9.11 -33.08
N ILE A 53 30.52 -8.08 -33.35
CA ILE A 53 30.78 -6.69 -32.90
C ILE A 53 29.98 -6.34 -31.64
N VAL A 54 28.80 -6.94 -31.47
CA VAL A 54 28.00 -6.83 -30.24
C VAL A 54 27.50 -8.22 -29.89
N LYS A 55 27.75 -8.67 -28.65
CA LYS A 55 27.28 -9.97 -28.16
C LYS A 55 25.77 -9.94 -27.99
N ALA A 56 25.11 -11.10 -28.09
CA ALA A 56 23.70 -11.21 -27.71
C ALA A 56 23.45 -10.69 -26.28
N ASP A 57 22.23 -10.23 -26.01
CA ASP A 57 21.79 -9.72 -24.70
C ASP A 57 22.56 -8.50 -24.20
N THR A 58 23.12 -7.69 -25.10
CA THR A 58 23.78 -6.43 -24.72
C THR A 58 22.73 -5.32 -24.61
N LEU A 59 22.75 -4.55 -23.50
CA LEU A 59 21.98 -3.31 -23.37
C LEU A 59 22.52 -2.28 -24.37
N LEU A 60 21.71 -1.92 -25.36
CA LEU A 60 22.09 -1.00 -26.43
C LEU A 60 21.73 0.45 -26.09
N GLN A 61 20.56 0.65 -25.50
CA GLN A 61 20.03 1.96 -25.17
C GLN A 61 19.04 1.84 -24.01
N GLU A 62 19.11 2.80 -23.09
CA GLU A 62 18.08 3.04 -22.09
C GLU A 62 17.27 4.29 -22.49
N ILE A 63 15.95 4.24 -22.31
CA ILE A 63 15.05 5.35 -22.57
C ILE A 63 13.98 5.41 -21.48
N THR A 64 13.61 6.61 -21.06
CA THR A 64 12.49 6.84 -20.15
C THR A 64 11.25 7.23 -20.94
N SER A 65 10.07 6.69 -20.61
CA SER A 65 8.83 7.10 -21.24
C SER A 65 8.52 8.57 -20.94
N ASP A 66 8.13 9.31 -21.98
CA ASP A 66 7.80 10.72 -21.87
C ASP A 66 6.38 10.98 -21.32
N GLU A 67 5.96 12.24 -21.24
CA GLU A 67 4.61 12.66 -20.80
C GLU A 67 3.46 12.12 -21.68
N LYS A 68 3.77 11.60 -22.87
CA LYS A 68 2.81 10.91 -23.76
C LYS A 68 2.91 9.39 -23.60
N GLY A 69 3.63 8.91 -22.60
CA GLY A 69 3.94 7.51 -22.34
C GLY A 69 4.85 6.87 -23.39
N GLN A 70 5.56 7.64 -24.21
CA GLN A 70 6.36 7.09 -25.30
C GLN A 70 7.82 6.93 -24.91
N ALA A 71 8.33 5.71 -25.08
CA ALA A 71 9.73 5.35 -25.07
C ALA A 71 10.19 5.16 -26.52
N HIS A 72 10.67 6.24 -27.14
CA HIS A 72 11.15 6.24 -28.52
C HIS A 72 12.68 6.04 -28.57
N PHE A 73 13.12 4.85 -29.04
CA PHE A 73 14.54 4.54 -29.14
C PHE A 73 15.14 5.23 -30.37
N THR A 74 16.23 5.98 -30.14
CA THR A 74 16.88 6.84 -31.14
C THR A 74 18.15 6.25 -31.73
N LEU A 75 18.61 5.11 -31.21
CA LEU A 75 19.80 4.45 -31.72
C LEU A 75 19.61 3.99 -33.17
N ASP A 76 20.60 4.23 -34.03
CA ASP A 76 20.56 3.83 -35.45
C ASP A 76 20.86 2.32 -35.60
N LEU A 77 19.86 1.48 -35.37
CA LEU A 77 20.01 0.02 -35.31
C LEU A 77 20.21 -0.62 -36.70
N PRO A 78 21.04 -1.68 -36.84
CA PRO A 78 21.02 -2.54 -38.01
C PRO A 78 19.72 -3.38 -38.08
N LEU A 79 19.54 -4.14 -39.17
CA LEU A 79 18.46 -5.14 -39.23
C LEU A 79 18.80 -6.31 -38.30
N GLY A 80 17.79 -6.86 -37.65
CA GLY A 80 17.97 -7.94 -36.68
C GLY A 80 16.76 -8.11 -35.78
N THR A 81 16.93 -8.92 -34.74
CA THR A 81 15.93 -9.15 -33.70
C THR A 81 16.37 -8.49 -32.40
N TYR A 82 15.41 -7.81 -31.76
CA TYR A 82 15.62 -7.02 -30.56
C TYR A 82 14.57 -7.37 -29.53
N TYR A 83 14.81 -7.00 -28.28
CA TYR A 83 13.77 -7.00 -27.26
C TYR A 83 13.91 -5.79 -26.34
N VAL A 84 12.79 -5.40 -25.76
CA VAL A 84 12.73 -4.33 -24.75
C VAL A 84 12.26 -4.93 -23.43
N LYS A 85 12.94 -4.56 -22.34
CA LYS A 85 12.57 -4.86 -20.97
C LYS A 85 12.28 -3.57 -20.23
N GLU A 86 11.30 -3.59 -19.34
CA GLU A 86 11.19 -2.57 -18.31
C GLU A 86 12.32 -2.80 -17.30
N ILE A 87 13.09 -1.75 -17.01
CA ILE A 87 14.17 -1.76 -16.01
C ILE A 87 13.62 -1.23 -14.69
N SER A 88 12.77 -0.21 -14.75
CA SER A 88 12.11 0.38 -13.59
C SER A 88 10.69 0.75 -13.95
N ALA A 89 9.74 0.29 -13.14
CA ALA A 89 8.38 0.77 -13.18
C ALA A 89 8.31 2.26 -12.76
N PRO A 90 7.32 3.00 -13.24
CA PRO A 90 7.03 4.34 -12.77
C PRO A 90 6.40 4.31 -11.37
N ASP A 91 6.52 5.41 -10.63
CA ASP A 91 5.93 5.54 -9.28
C ASP A 91 4.43 5.17 -9.27
N GLY A 92 4.03 4.37 -8.28
CA GLY A 92 2.65 3.94 -8.10
C GLY A 92 2.27 2.67 -8.86
N PHE A 93 3.22 2.07 -9.61
CA PHE A 93 2.98 0.86 -10.39
C PHE A 93 3.87 -0.29 -9.96
N VAL A 94 3.34 -1.50 -10.09
CA VAL A 94 4.04 -2.76 -9.87
C VAL A 94 5.01 -3.01 -11.02
N SER A 95 6.20 -3.52 -10.73
CA SER A 95 7.16 -3.89 -11.76
C SER A 95 6.71 -5.08 -12.60
N SER A 96 7.27 -5.20 -13.81
CA SER A 96 6.92 -6.29 -14.72
C SER A 96 8.13 -6.84 -15.46
N ASP A 97 8.34 -8.15 -15.34
CA ASP A 97 9.38 -8.90 -16.05
C ASP A 97 9.04 -9.24 -17.52
N GLU A 98 7.86 -8.86 -18.00
CA GLU A 98 7.46 -9.16 -19.39
C GLU A 98 8.40 -8.46 -20.40
N VAL A 99 8.87 -9.27 -21.34
CA VAL A 99 9.77 -8.89 -22.43
C VAL A 99 8.99 -8.65 -23.71
N LEU A 100 9.24 -7.52 -24.38
CA LEU A 100 8.63 -7.18 -25.67
C LEU A 100 9.62 -7.48 -26.80
N GLU A 101 9.31 -8.46 -27.65
CA GLU A 101 10.17 -8.83 -28.78
C GLU A 101 9.85 -8.05 -30.06
N PHE A 102 10.90 -7.71 -30.81
CA PHE A 102 10.83 -6.93 -32.03
C PHE A 102 11.62 -7.59 -33.16
N ASP A 103 10.95 -7.90 -34.27
CA ASP A 103 11.56 -8.43 -35.48
C ASP A 103 11.74 -7.33 -36.54
N ALA A 104 12.97 -6.82 -36.63
CA ALA A 104 13.41 -5.85 -37.63
C ALA A 104 14.21 -6.52 -38.77
N THR A 105 13.82 -7.74 -39.17
CA THR A 105 14.32 -8.37 -40.40
C THR A 105 13.85 -7.62 -41.65
N TYR A 106 14.59 -7.82 -42.75
CA TYR A 106 14.38 -7.14 -44.01
C TYR A 106 12.91 -7.19 -44.51
N ARG A 107 12.37 -6.04 -44.92
CA ARG A 107 10.96 -5.91 -45.39
C ARG A 107 10.82 -5.50 -46.86
N GLY A 108 11.86 -5.70 -47.66
CA GLY A 108 11.87 -5.33 -49.08
C GLY A 108 12.43 -3.92 -49.33
N GLN A 109 12.86 -3.70 -50.58
CA GLN A 109 13.66 -2.54 -50.98
C GLN A 109 12.89 -1.21 -50.94
N ASP A 110 11.56 -1.26 -51.06
CA ASP A 110 10.71 -0.06 -51.09
C ASP A 110 10.42 0.50 -49.70
N ILE A 111 10.81 -0.22 -48.63
CA ILE A 111 10.61 0.20 -47.25
C ILE A 111 11.90 0.82 -46.72
N GLN A 112 11.94 2.15 -46.58
CA GLN A 112 13.11 2.83 -46.04
C GLN A 112 13.27 2.66 -44.52
N THR A 113 12.17 2.52 -43.78
CA THR A 113 12.21 2.41 -42.31
C THR A 113 11.17 1.41 -41.81
N ILE A 114 11.62 0.40 -41.07
CA ILE A 114 10.76 -0.52 -40.34
C ILE A 114 10.34 0.17 -39.04
N LYS A 115 9.05 0.49 -38.92
CA LYS A 115 8.46 1.08 -37.71
C LYS A 115 7.81 -0.01 -36.89
N LEU A 116 8.31 -0.25 -35.69
CA LEU A 116 7.81 -1.26 -34.77
C LEU A 116 7.31 -0.57 -33.51
N LYS A 117 6.08 -0.91 -33.10
CA LYS A 117 5.45 -0.32 -31.91
C LYS A 117 4.82 -1.42 -31.07
N SER A 118 4.95 -1.32 -29.76
CA SER A 118 4.25 -2.19 -28.81
C SER A 118 3.76 -1.37 -27.61
N ILE A 119 2.85 -1.95 -26.83
CA ILE A 119 2.30 -1.34 -25.61
C ILE A 119 2.78 -2.16 -24.41
N LYS A 120 3.30 -1.49 -23.39
CA LYS A 120 3.62 -2.07 -22.08
C LYS A 120 2.62 -1.57 -21.04
N LYS A 121 1.98 -2.47 -20.30
CA LYS A 121 1.03 -2.13 -19.23
C LYS A 121 1.57 -2.55 -17.87
N ASN A 122 1.41 -1.68 -16.86
CA ASN A 122 1.65 -2.07 -15.48
C ASN A 122 0.37 -1.88 -14.67
N GLN A 123 0.17 -2.77 -13.70
CA GLN A 123 -0.89 -2.65 -12.72
C GLN A 123 -0.48 -1.61 -11.67
N PRO A 124 -1.41 -0.77 -11.19
CA PRO A 124 -1.13 0.09 -10.06
C PRO A 124 -1.03 -0.74 -8.78
N THR A 125 -0.21 -0.28 -7.84
CA THR A 125 -0.24 -0.82 -6.47
C THR A 125 -1.62 -0.57 -5.88
N THR A 126 -2.15 -1.51 -5.10
CA THR A 126 -3.45 -1.36 -4.42
C THR A 126 -3.32 -1.79 -2.97
N ILE A 127 -3.82 -0.96 -2.06
CA ILE A 127 -3.94 -1.29 -0.65
C ILE A 127 -5.40 -1.19 -0.19
N GLU A 128 -5.75 -1.99 0.80
CA GLU A 128 -7.01 -1.93 1.53
C GLU A 128 -6.71 -1.60 3.00
N VAL A 129 -7.39 -0.57 3.51
CA VAL A 129 -7.26 -0.14 4.89
C VAL A 129 -8.53 -0.44 5.65
N THR A 130 -8.40 -1.16 6.77
CA THR A 130 -9.53 -1.47 7.67
C THR A 130 -9.28 -0.93 9.07
N LYS A 131 -10.38 -0.67 9.78
CA LYS A 131 -10.38 -0.21 11.16
C LYS A 131 -11.20 -1.17 12.00
N SER A 132 -10.63 -1.72 13.07
CA SER A 132 -11.30 -2.74 13.88
C SER A 132 -11.09 -2.54 15.39
N ASP A 133 -11.91 -3.23 16.18
CA ASP A 133 -11.69 -3.43 17.61
C ASP A 133 -10.58 -4.47 17.82
N LEU A 134 -9.58 -4.15 18.64
CA LEU A 134 -8.45 -5.04 18.89
C LEU A 134 -8.86 -6.37 19.57
N THR A 135 -9.88 -6.34 20.42
CA THR A 135 -10.35 -7.46 21.22
C THR A 135 -11.26 -8.38 20.42
N THR A 136 -12.20 -7.83 19.67
CA THR A 136 -13.25 -8.60 18.96
C THR A 136 -12.92 -8.81 17.48
N GLY A 137 -12.04 -7.98 16.89
CA GLY A 137 -11.76 -7.97 15.46
C GLY A 137 -12.89 -7.40 14.61
N VAL A 138 -13.96 -6.89 15.23
CA VAL A 138 -15.10 -6.31 14.51
C VAL A 138 -14.70 -4.98 13.91
N GLU A 139 -15.02 -4.77 12.62
CA GLU A 139 -14.75 -3.50 11.96
C GLU A 139 -15.59 -2.34 12.53
N LEU A 140 -14.99 -1.16 12.60
CA LEU A 140 -15.50 0.01 13.29
C LEU A 140 -15.87 1.13 12.32
N ASN A 141 -17.05 1.72 12.55
CA ASN A 141 -17.49 2.94 11.88
C ASN A 141 -16.99 4.20 12.62
N GLY A 142 -16.75 5.27 11.87
CA GLY A 142 -16.65 6.62 12.43
C GLY A 142 -15.27 7.05 12.89
N ALA A 143 -14.21 6.26 12.69
CA ALA A 143 -12.84 6.72 12.89
C ALA A 143 -12.47 7.69 11.76
N SER A 144 -11.90 8.86 12.07
CA SER A 144 -11.36 9.76 11.05
C SER A 144 -9.88 9.42 10.79
N LEU A 145 -9.61 8.85 9.62
CA LEU A 145 -8.31 8.29 9.24
C LEU A 145 -7.66 9.11 8.14
N SER A 146 -6.32 9.09 8.12
CA SER A 146 -5.51 9.67 7.05
C SER A 146 -4.28 8.80 6.79
N VAL A 147 -3.89 8.70 5.52
CA VAL A 147 -2.57 8.18 5.12
C VAL A 147 -1.67 9.36 4.81
N LEU A 148 -0.48 9.37 5.42
CA LEU A 148 0.55 10.39 5.21
C LEU A 148 1.79 9.78 4.57
N ASP A 149 2.51 10.58 3.78
CA ASP A 149 3.86 10.24 3.33
C ASP A 149 4.91 10.49 4.43
N GLU A 150 6.17 10.20 4.13
CA GLU A 150 7.30 10.37 5.06
C GLU A 150 7.57 11.83 5.44
N ASP A 151 7.16 12.78 4.59
CA ASP A 151 7.29 14.22 4.82
C ASP A 151 6.11 14.77 5.66
N GLY A 152 5.10 13.94 5.94
CA GLY A 152 3.91 14.30 6.70
C GLY A 152 2.82 14.98 5.87
N ASN A 153 2.88 14.90 4.54
CA ASN A 153 1.79 15.35 3.68
C ASN A 153 0.67 14.31 3.68
N VAL A 154 -0.57 14.77 3.69
CA VAL A 154 -1.74 13.89 3.61
C VAL A 154 -1.92 13.42 2.16
N ILE A 155 -1.85 12.11 1.96
CA ILE A 155 -2.08 11.45 0.67
C ILE A 155 -3.56 11.16 0.49
N ASP A 156 -4.24 10.72 1.54
CA ASP A 156 -5.67 10.45 1.54
C ASP A 156 -6.27 10.59 2.94
N SER A 157 -7.57 10.85 3.04
CA SER A 157 -8.30 10.90 4.31
C SER A 157 -9.78 10.58 4.16
N TRP A 158 -10.30 9.78 5.08
CA TRP A 158 -11.66 9.28 5.06
C TRP A 158 -12.18 9.02 6.48
N THR A 159 -13.47 8.73 6.58
CA THR A 159 -14.10 8.20 7.80
C THR A 159 -14.33 6.71 7.62
N SER A 160 -13.92 5.88 8.58
CA SER A 160 -14.07 4.43 8.48
C SER A 160 -15.54 4.01 8.41
N VAL A 161 -15.80 3.01 7.58
CA VAL A 161 -17.11 2.37 7.43
C VAL A 161 -16.91 0.87 7.66
N LYS A 162 -17.78 0.28 8.47
CA LYS A 162 -17.76 -1.13 8.81
C LYS A 162 -18.12 -1.97 7.59
N ASP A 163 -17.40 -3.07 7.40
CA ASP A 163 -17.55 -4.02 6.29
C ASP A 163 -17.25 -3.40 4.92
N GLU A 164 -16.61 -2.22 4.89
CA GLU A 164 -16.21 -1.48 3.70
C GLU A 164 -14.75 -1.04 3.81
N PRO A 165 -13.79 -1.89 3.40
CA PRO A 165 -12.37 -1.53 3.38
C PRO A 165 -12.12 -0.32 2.47
N HIS A 166 -11.31 0.62 2.94
CA HIS A 166 -10.95 1.80 2.16
C HIS A 166 -9.81 1.48 1.21
N VAL A 167 -10.01 1.68 -0.09
CA VAL A 167 -9.04 1.31 -1.13
C VAL A 167 -8.22 2.53 -1.54
N ILE A 168 -6.90 2.40 -1.49
CA ILE A 168 -5.96 3.42 -1.99
C ILE A 168 -5.07 2.78 -3.06
N LYS A 169 -4.86 3.50 -4.17
CA LYS A 169 -4.03 3.05 -5.30
C LYS A 169 -2.88 4.01 -5.58
N TYR A 170 -1.94 3.56 -6.39
CA TYR A 170 -0.81 4.36 -6.89
C TYR A 170 0.17 4.84 -5.82
N LEU A 171 0.35 4.09 -4.73
CA LEU A 171 1.39 4.37 -3.74
C LEU A 171 2.73 3.83 -4.24
N THR A 172 3.82 4.56 -3.99
CA THR A 172 5.12 4.21 -4.55
C THR A 172 5.70 2.97 -3.86
N VAL A 173 6.04 1.95 -4.64
CA VAL A 173 6.75 0.74 -4.18
C VAL A 173 8.02 1.11 -3.41
N GLY A 174 8.27 0.41 -2.31
CA GLY A 174 9.42 0.59 -1.43
C GLY A 174 9.35 1.81 -0.50
N LYS A 175 8.35 2.71 -0.67
CA LYS A 175 8.15 3.83 0.24
C LYS A 175 7.34 3.43 1.47
N THR A 176 7.65 4.08 2.59
CA THR A 176 6.91 3.92 3.84
C THR A 176 5.86 5.03 3.97
N TYR A 177 4.67 4.65 4.42
CA TYR A 177 3.57 5.55 4.69
C TYR A 177 3.10 5.39 6.14
N ILE A 178 2.35 6.39 6.61
CA ILE A 178 1.85 6.47 7.98
C ILE A 178 0.33 6.51 7.92
N LEU A 179 -0.33 5.47 8.43
CA LEU A 179 -1.77 5.51 8.73
C LEU A 179 -1.95 6.15 10.11
N ARG A 180 -2.70 7.26 10.14
CA ARG A 180 -2.96 8.04 11.34
C ARG A 180 -4.45 8.12 11.61
N GLU A 181 -4.81 7.91 12.87
CA GLU A 181 -6.11 8.26 13.38
C GLU A 181 -6.10 9.69 13.92
N SER A 182 -6.99 10.53 13.41
CA SER A 182 -7.19 11.88 13.93
C SER A 182 -8.24 11.87 15.05
N LEU A 183 -9.31 11.09 14.89
CA LEU A 183 -10.41 10.93 15.82
C LEU A 183 -10.80 9.45 15.91
N ALA A 184 -10.80 8.90 17.12
CA ALA A 184 -11.25 7.53 17.38
C ALA A 184 -12.78 7.42 17.26
N PRO A 185 -13.32 6.24 16.93
CA PRO A 185 -14.74 5.95 17.03
C PRO A 185 -15.29 6.24 18.42
N LEU A 186 -16.61 6.49 18.50
CA LEU A 186 -17.28 6.69 19.78
C LEU A 186 -17.08 5.47 20.70
N GLY A 187 -16.60 5.71 21.92
CA GLY A 187 -16.39 4.66 22.91
C GLY A 187 -15.02 3.98 22.83
N TYR A 188 -14.11 4.46 21.98
CA TYR A 188 -12.74 3.93 21.85
C TYR A 188 -11.68 4.93 22.27
N LEU A 189 -10.50 4.42 22.62
CA LEU A 189 -9.30 5.22 22.84
C LEU A 189 -8.54 5.38 21.53
N LYS A 190 -8.10 6.61 21.27
CA LYS A 190 -7.25 6.93 20.12
C LYS A 190 -5.98 6.09 20.11
N THR A 191 -5.69 5.48 18.96
CA THR A 191 -4.50 4.66 18.77
C THR A 191 -3.30 5.46 18.25
N THR A 192 -2.12 4.84 18.30
CA THR A 192 -0.89 5.41 17.73
C THR A 192 -0.81 5.15 16.23
N ASP A 193 -0.04 5.97 15.53
CA ASP A 193 0.21 5.81 14.10
C ASP A 193 0.72 4.40 13.74
N VAL A 194 0.22 3.86 12.63
CA VAL A 194 0.67 2.61 12.03
C VAL A 194 1.55 2.92 10.82
N LYS A 195 2.76 2.35 10.77
CA LYS A 195 3.66 2.49 9.61
C LYS A 195 3.59 1.25 8.74
N PHE A 196 3.55 1.44 7.43
CA PHE A 196 3.54 0.35 6.46
C PHE A 196 4.37 0.71 5.21
N THR A 197 4.95 -0.29 4.56
CA THR A 197 5.76 -0.12 3.35
C THR A 197 5.05 -0.79 2.19
N ILE A 198 5.09 -0.18 1.00
CA ILE A 198 4.46 -0.74 -0.19
C ILE A 198 5.37 -1.78 -0.83
N GLU A 199 4.90 -3.01 -0.90
CA GLU A 199 5.59 -4.11 -1.58
C GLU A 199 5.39 -4.03 -3.10
N ASP A 200 6.36 -4.56 -3.85
CA ASP A 200 6.29 -4.67 -5.31
C ASP A 200 5.44 -5.90 -5.71
N THR A 201 4.13 -5.78 -5.55
CA THR A 201 3.20 -6.87 -5.84
C THR A 201 1.89 -6.36 -6.43
N ALA A 202 1.32 -7.16 -7.34
CA ALA A 202 -0.02 -6.95 -7.89
C ALA A 202 -1.13 -7.41 -6.93
N GLU A 203 -0.78 -8.09 -5.83
CA GLU A 203 -1.73 -8.45 -4.78
C GLU A 203 -2.17 -7.22 -3.98
N ILE A 204 -3.43 -7.23 -3.54
CA ILE A 204 -3.96 -6.19 -2.66
C ILE A 204 -3.31 -6.34 -1.28
N GLN A 205 -2.62 -5.29 -0.84
CA GLN A 205 -1.93 -5.26 0.45
C GLN A 205 -2.89 -4.75 1.52
N LYS A 206 -3.04 -5.49 2.62
CA LYS A 206 -3.96 -5.14 3.71
C LYS A 206 -3.25 -4.41 4.82
N VAL A 207 -3.78 -3.26 5.23
CA VAL A 207 -3.30 -2.46 6.35
C VAL A 207 -4.44 -2.33 7.35
N GLU A 208 -4.22 -2.76 8.59
CA GLU A 208 -5.23 -2.72 9.64
C GLU A 208 -4.81 -1.77 10.75
N MET A 209 -5.76 -1.00 11.25
CA MET A 209 -5.61 -0.20 12.45
C MET A 209 -6.62 -0.62 13.52
N GLN A 210 -6.14 -0.93 14.72
CA GLN A 210 -6.94 -1.50 15.79
C GLN A 210 -7.05 -0.53 16.98
N ASP A 211 -8.26 -0.37 17.52
CA ASP A 211 -8.47 0.42 18.75
C ASP A 211 -8.80 -0.45 19.95
N HIS A 212 -8.50 0.11 21.11
CA HIS A 212 -8.90 -0.45 22.39
C HIS A 212 -10.18 0.22 22.90
N VAL A 213 -11.11 -0.60 23.38
CA VAL A 213 -12.18 -0.13 24.28
C VAL A 213 -11.59 0.26 25.65
N PRO A 214 -12.00 1.39 26.24
CA PRO A 214 -11.64 1.75 27.60
C PRO A 214 -12.27 0.78 28.59
N LYS A 215 -11.52 0.36 29.61
CA LYS A 215 -12.00 -0.51 30.69
C LYS A 215 -12.26 0.29 31.96
N ALA A 216 -13.42 0.10 32.56
CA ALA A 216 -13.78 0.69 33.86
C ALA A 216 -13.83 -0.39 34.95
N LEU A 217 -13.39 -0.04 36.16
CA LEU A 217 -13.49 -0.90 37.34
C LEU A 217 -14.45 -0.24 38.35
N LEU A 218 -15.54 -0.93 38.67
CA LEU A 218 -16.45 -0.51 39.73
C LEU A 218 -16.01 -1.11 41.07
N ILE A 219 -15.69 -0.25 42.05
CA ILE A 219 -15.33 -0.65 43.42
C ILE A 219 -16.44 -0.19 44.36
N VAL A 220 -17.11 -1.13 45.04
CA VAL A 220 -18.14 -0.83 46.04
C VAL A 220 -17.61 -1.15 47.44
N ASN A 221 -17.53 -0.14 48.30
CA ASN A 221 -17.12 -0.28 49.69
C ASN A 221 -18.31 0.05 50.62
N LYS A 222 -18.74 -0.90 51.46
CA LYS A 222 -19.77 -0.65 52.48
C LYS A 222 -19.16 -0.56 53.87
N LYS A 223 -19.34 0.61 54.50
CA LYS A 223 -19.04 0.81 55.91
C LYS A 223 -20.31 0.73 56.75
N GLY A 224 -20.17 0.26 57.98
CA GLY A 224 -21.24 0.21 58.95
C GLY A 224 -20.70 0.12 60.37
N GLU A 225 -21.59 0.30 61.32
CA GLU A 225 -21.31 0.09 62.74
C GLU A 225 -21.64 -1.34 63.12
N PHE A 226 -20.76 -1.97 63.89
CA PHE A 226 -21.03 -3.26 64.50
C PHE A 226 -20.64 -3.20 65.97
N LEU A 227 -21.36 -3.98 66.76
CA LEU A 227 -21.13 -4.06 68.20
C LEU A 227 -19.74 -4.65 68.42
N ASP A 228 -18.85 -3.84 68.99
CA ASP A 228 -17.50 -4.24 69.32
C ASP A 228 -17.46 -4.86 70.72
N LYS A 229 -18.15 -4.20 71.67
CA LYS A 229 -18.08 -4.58 73.07
C LYS A 229 -19.36 -4.23 73.82
N ILE A 230 -19.71 -5.09 74.79
CA ILE A 230 -20.71 -4.78 75.81
C ILE A 230 -19.99 -4.64 77.16
N THR A 231 -20.19 -3.52 77.83
CA THR A 231 -19.68 -3.28 79.19
C THR A 231 -20.85 -3.31 80.17
N LEU A 232 -20.76 -4.17 81.20
CA LEU A 232 -21.74 -4.25 82.29
C LEU A 232 -21.37 -3.27 83.40
N LEU A 233 -22.31 -2.43 83.79
CA LEU A 233 -22.18 -1.52 84.92
C LEU A 233 -23.11 -1.99 86.04
N ASP A 234 -22.51 -2.51 87.12
CA ASP A 234 -23.25 -2.91 88.33
C ASP A 234 -23.35 -1.71 89.27
N ASN A 235 -24.54 -1.13 89.36
CA ASN A 235 -24.81 -0.01 90.24
C ASN A 235 -25.29 -0.52 91.61
N VAL A 236 -24.79 0.08 92.69
CA VAL A 236 -24.94 -0.27 94.13
C VAL A 236 -26.42 -0.45 94.60
N LYS A 237 -27.42 -0.22 93.75
CA LYS A 237 -28.86 -0.39 94.01
C LYS A 237 -29.51 -1.56 93.26
N GLY A 238 -28.73 -2.49 92.69
CA GLY A 238 -29.26 -3.72 92.08
C GLY A 238 -29.89 -3.53 90.70
N VAL A 239 -29.53 -2.47 89.98
CA VAL A 239 -29.92 -2.25 88.58
C VAL A 239 -28.69 -2.53 87.71
N VAL A 240 -28.79 -3.51 86.81
CA VAL A 240 -27.73 -3.83 85.84
C VAL A 240 -27.96 -3.02 84.57
N GLU A 241 -27.03 -2.13 84.24
CA GLU A 241 -27.04 -1.38 82.98
C GLU A 241 -26.06 -1.98 81.97
N HIS A 242 -26.47 -2.07 80.71
CA HIS A 242 -25.65 -2.55 79.61
C HIS A 242 -25.22 -1.36 78.75
N PHE A 243 -23.91 -1.15 78.61
CA PHE A 243 -23.35 -0.15 77.70
C PHE A 243 -22.81 -0.85 76.45
N PHE A 244 -23.35 -0.50 75.29
CA PHE A 244 -22.99 -1.09 74.00
C PHE A 244 -22.04 -0.14 73.26
N GLU A 245 -20.81 -0.58 73.02
CA GLU A 245 -19.78 0.14 72.27
C GLU A 245 -19.75 -0.38 70.83
N TYR A 246 -19.96 0.50 69.87
CA TYR A 246 -19.94 0.19 68.45
C TYR A 246 -18.69 0.77 67.80
N ILE A 247 -18.10 0.04 66.85
CA ILE A 247 -17.04 0.57 65.97
C ILE A 247 -17.52 0.62 64.53
N THR A 248 -17.00 1.59 63.78
CA THR A 248 -17.27 1.71 62.34
C THR A 248 -16.15 1.05 61.53
N GLY A 249 -16.51 0.12 60.66
CA GLY A 249 -15.55 -0.58 59.81
C GLY A 249 -16.14 -1.00 58.46
N SER A 250 -15.30 -1.59 57.61
CA SER A 250 -15.76 -2.29 56.42
C SER A 250 -16.55 -3.52 56.84
N LEU A 251 -17.77 -3.66 56.35
CA LEU A 251 -18.57 -4.84 56.62
C LEU A 251 -18.07 -6.00 55.76
N THR A 252 -17.81 -7.15 56.38
CA THR A 252 -17.59 -8.42 55.68
C THR A 252 -18.94 -9.08 55.40
N ASP A 253 -18.97 -10.04 54.47
CA ASP A 253 -20.18 -10.85 54.17
C ASP A 253 -21.41 -10.06 53.67
N VAL A 254 -21.18 -8.87 53.10
CA VAL A 254 -22.22 -8.10 52.41
C VAL A 254 -22.36 -8.57 50.97
N THR A 255 -23.60 -8.78 50.53
CA THR A 255 -23.92 -9.05 49.12
C THR A 255 -24.36 -7.75 48.46
N PHE A 256 -23.75 -7.43 47.31
CA PHE A 256 -24.20 -6.34 46.46
C PHE A 256 -24.90 -6.92 45.25
N GLU A 257 -26.03 -6.32 44.91
CA GLU A 257 -26.68 -6.52 43.62
C GLU A 257 -26.36 -5.32 42.75
N ILE A 258 -25.68 -5.54 41.63
CA ILE A 258 -25.32 -4.50 40.67
C ILE A 258 -26.21 -4.72 39.45
N ARG A 259 -26.95 -3.67 39.08
CA ARG A 259 -27.80 -3.65 37.90
C ARG A 259 -27.42 -2.44 37.07
N ALA A 260 -27.35 -2.61 35.75
CA ALA A 260 -27.24 -1.47 34.85
C ALA A 260 -28.54 -0.66 34.93
N ALA A 261 -28.42 0.67 34.99
CA ALA A 261 -29.59 1.56 34.99
C ALA A 261 -30.26 1.64 33.61
N GLU A 262 -29.54 1.22 32.57
CA GLU A 262 -29.96 1.16 31.18
C GLU A 262 -29.21 0.03 30.45
N ASP A 263 -29.62 -0.27 29.22
CA ASP A 263 -28.97 -1.28 28.39
C ASP A 263 -27.52 -0.87 28.09
N ILE A 264 -26.57 -1.78 28.38
CA ILE A 264 -25.17 -1.57 28.02
C ILE A 264 -24.99 -1.99 26.57
N LYS A 265 -24.57 -1.04 25.73
CA LYS A 265 -24.25 -1.31 24.32
C LYS A 265 -22.74 -1.37 24.15
N ALA A 266 -22.24 -2.44 23.56
CA ALA A 266 -20.85 -2.53 23.15
C ALA A 266 -20.54 -1.44 22.11
N ALA A 267 -19.33 -0.90 22.14
CA ALA A 267 -18.95 0.21 21.27
C ALA A 267 -18.85 -0.20 19.79
N ASP A 268 -18.58 -1.48 19.50
CA ASP A 268 -18.66 -2.11 18.17
C ASP A 268 -20.10 -2.51 17.75
N GLY A 269 -21.08 -2.28 18.63
CA GLY A 269 -22.48 -2.66 18.41
C GLY A 269 -22.78 -4.14 18.60
N VAL A 270 -21.82 -4.96 19.04
CA VAL A 270 -21.98 -6.40 19.29
C VAL A 270 -21.77 -6.69 20.77
N SER A 271 -22.85 -6.87 21.53
CA SER A 271 -22.75 -7.41 22.89
C SER A 271 -22.79 -8.94 22.80
N PRO A 272 -21.76 -9.67 23.27
CA PRO A 272 -21.98 -11.05 23.67
C PRO A 272 -22.89 -11.02 24.90
N ASP A 273 -24.10 -11.56 24.78
CA ASP A 273 -24.99 -11.82 25.92
C ASP A 273 -24.29 -12.71 26.97
#